data_AF-A0A9N9MY27-F1
#
_entry.id   AF-A0A9N9MY27-F1
#
_cell.length_a   1.000
_cell.length_b   1.000
_cell.length_c   1.000
_cell.angle_alpha   90.00
_cell.angle_beta   90.00
_cell.angle_gamma   90.00
#
_symmetry.space_group_name_H-M   'P 1'
#
loop_
_entity.id
_entity.type
_entity.pdbx_description
1 polymer ?
#
loop_
_entity_poly.entity_id
_entity_poly.type
_entity_poly.pdbx_seq_one_letter_code
_entity_poly.pdbx_strand_id
1 'polypeptide(L)'
;MTTKRDSLSYQISYLPNSHVPKLEDYYSFKEKPEEIEHKISAFNIPNVTRKEPKLSQWDYLDQEKVEALLKLKTVKEIHSFIDSTLKNHPKGRPKDIFVQLLADVINFSKFHKYDTEKTATLLSQFFLTHKYFISGQEVGAEKLYIYFKDLMMCHSLPFPPSYKKVFQLKDAKNILEFFCKIYLRNLPLLKYLCLPNFALYLNYEIPPAPVLPSLKEKKARAIRKGGKKTKK
;
A
#
# COMPACT_ATOMS: atom_id res chain seq x y z
N MET A 1 -40.18 -13.87 39.32
CA MET A 1 -39.59 -13.12 38.18
C MET A 1 -38.41 -12.33 38.69
N THR A 2 -37.18 -12.81 38.51
CA THR A 2 -35.95 -12.01 38.66
C THR A 2 -34.82 -12.74 37.91
N THR A 3 -34.49 -12.25 36.73
CA THR A 3 -33.39 -12.72 35.87
C THR A 3 -32.06 -12.16 36.37
N LYS A 4 -31.15 -13.02 36.85
CA LYS A 4 -29.73 -12.69 36.98
C LYS A 4 -29.08 -12.86 35.61
N ARG A 5 -28.59 -11.76 35.02
CA ARG A 5 -27.70 -11.78 33.85
C ARG A 5 -26.29 -11.99 34.36
N ASP A 6 -25.69 -13.13 34.02
CA ASP A 6 -24.26 -13.36 34.22
C ASP A 6 -23.48 -12.51 33.20
N SER A 7 -22.70 -11.57 33.71
CA SER A 7 -21.76 -10.76 32.93
C SER A 7 -20.49 -11.58 32.68
N LEU A 8 -20.37 -12.18 31.49
CA LEU A 8 -19.12 -12.76 31.01
C LEU A 8 -18.13 -11.62 30.69
N SER A 9 -17.20 -11.37 31.62
CA SER A 9 -16.03 -10.53 31.38
C SER A 9 -15.05 -11.30 30.49
N TYR A 10 -14.99 -10.94 29.20
CA TYR A 10 -13.94 -11.44 28.31
C TYR A 10 -12.61 -10.78 28.70
N GLN A 11 -11.74 -11.52 29.39
CA GLN A 11 -10.33 -11.14 29.51
C GLN A 11 -9.63 -11.41 28.17
N ILE A 12 -9.26 -10.33 27.48
CA ILE A 12 -8.39 -10.40 26.32
C ILE A 12 -6.98 -10.70 26.85
N SER A 13 -6.56 -11.96 26.76
CA SER A 13 -5.18 -12.36 27.04
C SER A 13 -4.27 -11.84 25.92
N TYR A 14 -3.45 -10.84 26.23
CA TYR A 14 -2.42 -10.35 25.32
C TYR A 14 -1.37 -11.44 25.07
N LEU A 15 -1.10 -11.75 23.80
CA LEU A 15 0.01 -12.62 23.41
C LEU A 15 1.33 -12.01 23.90
N PRO A 16 2.13 -12.73 24.71
CA PRO A 16 3.44 -12.26 25.12
C PRO A 16 4.39 -12.34 23.91
N ASN A 17 5.06 -11.24 23.58
CA ASN A 17 6.03 -11.09 22.48
C ASN A 17 5.51 -10.81 21.05
N SER A 18 4.47 -10.00 20.89
CA SER A 18 4.38 -9.21 19.65
C SER A 18 5.33 -8.02 19.77
N HIS A 19 6.43 -8.02 19.01
CA HIS A 19 7.25 -6.83 18.82
C HIS A 19 6.32 -5.69 18.35
N VAL A 20 6.10 -4.71 19.23
CA VAL A 20 5.34 -3.51 18.91
C VAL A 20 6.25 -2.73 17.96
N PRO A 21 5.87 -2.56 16.68
CA PRO A 21 6.73 -1.88 15.73
C PRO A 21 6.93 -0.45 16.22
N LYS A 22 8.18 -0.08 16.45
CA LYS A 22 8.56 1.28 16.80
C LYS A 22 8.46 2.13 15.54
N LEU A 23 8.26 3.44 15.69
CA LEU A 23 8.20 4.38 14.57
C LEU A 23 9.47 4.27 13.68
N GLU A 24 10.59 3.96 14.32
CA GLU A 24 11.92 3.67 13.73
C GLU A 24 11.90 2.51 12.72
N ASP A 25 11.06 1.50 12.91
CA ASP A 25 10.98 0.31 12.05
C ASP A 25 10.38 0.63 10.66
N TYR A 26 9.69 1.76 10.54
CA TYR A 26 9.10 2.26 9.30
C TYR A 26 10.06 3.17 8.51
N TYR A 27 11.16 3.63 9.12
CA TYR A 27 12.19 4.43 8.46
C TYR A 27 13.36 3.53 8.02
N SER A 28 13.25 2.91 6.86
CA SER A 28 14.42 2.40 6.15
C SER A 28 14.64 3.18 4.86
N PHE A 29 14.95 4.45 5.01
CA PHE A 29 15.74 5.20 4.05
C PHE A 29 16.97 5.70 4.79
N LYS A 30 18.17 5.29 4.34
CA LYS A 30 19.41 5.88 4.83
C LYS A 30 19.49 7.28 4.22
N GLU A 31 18.96 8.28 4.92
CA GLU A 31 19.26 9.68 4.60
C GLU A 31 20.53 10.11 5.35
N LYS A 32 21.33 10.95 4.68
CA LYS A 32 22.56 11.50 5.23
C LYS A 32 22.21 12.43 6.42
N PRO A 33 23.04 12.46 7.47
CA PRO A 33 22.67 13.04 8.77
C PRO A 33 22.63 14.59 8.84
N GLU A 34 22.57 15.31 7.71
CA GLU A 34 22.85 16.75 7.71
C GLU A 34 21.61 17.68 7.75
N GLU A 35 20.38 17.16 7.70
CA GLU A 35 19.17 18.02 7.79
C GLU A 35 18.11 17.42 8.73
N ILE A 36 18.34 17.55 10.04
CA ILE A 36 17.30 17.30 11.05
C ILE A 36 16.65 18.64 11.41
N GLU A 37 15.86 19.18 10.49
CA GLU A 37 14.70 19.98 10.90
C GLU A 37 13.57 19.00 11.18
N HIS A 38 12.77 19.24 12.24
CA HIS A 38 11.61 18.44 12.60
C HIS A 38 10.50 18.52 11.54
N LYS A 39 10.75 17.91 10.39
CA LYS A 39 9.80 17.75 9.30
C LYS A 39 8.88 16.62 9.73
N ILE A 40 7.67 16.98 10.15
CA ILE A 40 6.58 16.05 10.42
C ILE A 40 6.46 15.14 9.18
N SER A 41 6.95 13.92 9.28
CA SER A 41 7.11 12.97 8.16
C SER A 41 5.79 12.37 7.68
N ALA A 42 4.66 12.92 8.12
CA ALA A 42 3.31 12.48 7.78
C ALA A 42 2.96 12.63 6.29
N PHE A 43 3.83 13.26 5.49
CA PHE A 43 3.56 13.61 4.09
C PHE A 43 4.67 13.23 3.11
N ASN A 44 5.61 12.36 3.51
CA ASN A 44 6.62 11.87 2.56
C ASN A 44 5.94 10.96 1.54
N ILE A 45 5.71 11.50 0.33
CA ILE A 45 5.29 10.73 -0.83
C ILE A 45 6.44 9.76 -1.14
N PRO A 46 6.23 8.44 -1.07
CA PRO A 46 7.29 7.49 -1.38
C PRO A 46 7.77 7.73 -2.81
N ASN A 47 9.02 8.16 -2.97
CA ASN A 47 9.65 8.36 -4.29
C ASN A 47 10.08 6.99 -4.85
N VAL A 48 9.09 6.16 -5.18
CA VAL A 48 9.31 4.88 -5.85
C VAL A 48 9.05 5.08 -7.33
N THR A 49 10.08 4.87 -8.16
CA THR A 49 9.96 4.95 -9.62
C THR A 49 8.88 4.00 -10.13
N ARG A 50 7.84 4.56 -10.73
CA ARG A 50 6.76 3.81 -11.39
C ARG A 50 7.30 3.22 -12.69
N LYS A 51 7.47 1.90 -12.75
CA LYS A 51 7.76 1.21 -14.00
C LYS A 51 6.45 1.03 -14.77
N GLU A 52 6.43 1.46 -16.02
CA GLU A 52 5.34 1.16 -16.96
C GLU A 52 5.19 -0.37 -17.16
N PRO A 53 3.98 -0.86 -17.48
CA PRO A 53 3.76 -2.27 -17.76
C PRO A 53 4.58 -2.69 -19.00
N LYS A 54 5.56 -3.57 -18.79
CA LYS A 54 6.46 -4.10 -19.83
C LYS A 54 6.68 -5.60 -19.61
N LEU A 55 7.20 -6.27 -20.63
CA LEU A 55 7.65 -7.66 -20.52
C LEU A 55 8.64 -7.80 -19.36
N SER A 56 8.32 -8.69 -18.43
CA SER A 56 9.00 -8.80 -17.13
C SER A 56 9.05 -10.25 -16.70
N GLN A 57 9.78 -11.09 -17.44
CA GLN A 57 9.92 -12.51 -17.11
C GLN A 57 10.93 -12.75 -15.98
N TRP A 58 12.10 -12.11 -16.07
CA TRP A 58 13.24 -12.33 -15.18
C TRP A 58 13.60 -11.06 -14.38
N ASP A 59 12.67 -10.09 -14.34
CA ASP A 59 12.89 -8.78 -13.71
C ASP A 59 13.02 -8.88 -12.18
N TYR A 60 12.41 -9.92 -11.59
CA TYR A 60 12.38 -10.14 -10.15
C TYR A 60 13.36 -11.22 -9.66
N LEU A 61 13.45 -12.34 -10.38
CA LEU A 61 14.26 -13.51 -10.01
C LEU A 61 14.85 -14.16 -11.26
N ASP A 62 16.07 -14.68 -11.13
CA ASP A 62 16.73 -15.48 -12.17
C ASP A 62 16.11 -16.87 -12.28
N GLN A 63 16.29 -17.53 -13.43
CA GLN A 63 15.73 -18.86 -13.70
C GLN A 63 16.08 -19.89 -12.62
N GLU A 64 17.36 -20.01 -12.26
CA GLU A 64 17.84 -20.96 -11.25
C GLU A 64 17.16 -20.72 -9.89
N LYS A 65 16.92 -19.46 -9.55
CA LYS A 65 16.28 -19.06 -8.28
C LYS A 65 14.79 -19.41 -8.27
N VAL A 66 14.10 -19.25 -9.40
CA VAL A 66 12.69 -19.65 -9.54
C VAL A 66 12.55 -21.18 -9.43
N GLU A 67 13.45 -21.93 -10.06
CA GLU A 67 13.47 -23.39 -9.94
C GLU A 67 13.74 -23.84 -8.50
N ALA A 68 14.65 -23.17 -7.80
CA ALA A 68 14.87 -23.40 -6.38
C ALA A 68 13.61 -23.10 -5.54
N LEU A 69 12.94 -21.97 -5.78
CA LEU A 69 11.69 -21.58 -5.11
C LEU A 69 10.56 -22.58 -5.35
N LEU A 70 10.44 -23.13 -6.55
CA LEU A 70 9.43 -24.15 -6.87
C LEU A 70 9.64 -25.45 -6.06
N LYS A 71 10.88 -25.76 -5.66
CA LYS A 71 11.18 -26.93 -4.82
C LYS A 71 10.83 -26.73 -3.34
N LEU A 72 10.85 -25.49 -2.85
CA LEU A 72 10.55 -25.17 -1.45
C LEU A 72 9.07 -25.43 -1.13
N LYS A 73 8.76 -25.98 0.04
CA LYS A 73 7.36 -26.30 0.42
C LYS A 73 6.86 -25.44 1.57
N THR A 74 7.77 -24.94 2.40
CA THR A 74 7.40 -24.26 3.65
C THR A 74 7.43 -22.74 3.46
N VAL A 75 6.43 -22.02 3.99
CA VAL A 75 6.40 -20.54 3.96
C VAL A 75 7.65 -19.93 4.63
N LYS A 76 8.17 -20.58 5.68
CA LYS A 76 9.42 -20.17 6.35
C LYS A 76 10.65 -20.26 5.44
N GLU A 77 10.71 -21.26 4.58
CA GLU A 77 11.81 -21.41 3.61
C GLU A 77 11.72 -20.33 2.53
N ILE A 78 10.51 -20.02 2.07
CA ILE A 78 10.26 -18.93 1.11
C ILE A 78 10.66 -17.58 1.72
N HIS A 79 10.32 -17.36 2.99
CA HIS A 79 10.72 -16.16 3.73
C HIS A 79 12.25 -16.02 3.79
N SER A 80 12.95 -17.07 4.22
CA SER A 80 14.42 -17.07 4.28
C SER A 80 15.08 -16.90 2.91
N PHE A 81 14.46 -17.41 1.85
CA PHE A 81 14.97 -17.27 0.48
C PHE A 81 14.80 -15.85 -0.07
N ILE A 82 13.64 -15.23 0.20
CA ILE A 82 13.39 -13.84 -0.19
C ILE A 82 14.32 -12.91 0.56
N ASP A 83 14.58 -13.17 1.84
CA ASP A 83 15.50 -12.40 2.68
C ASP A 83 16.94 -12.41 2.16
N SER A 84 17.42 -13.57 1.71
CA SER A 84 18.77 -13.68 1.15
C SER A 84 18.88 -13.08 -0.25
N THR A 85 17.78 -13.08 -1.02
CA THR A 85 17.77 -12.65 -2.41
C THR A 85 17.54 -11.14 -2.57
N LEU A 86 16.63 -10.54 -1.78
CA LEU A 86 16.25 -9.13 -1.91
C LEU A 86 16.93 -8.27 -0.85
N LYS A 87 18.07 -7.68 -1.22
CA LYS A 87 18.80 -6.74 -0.35
C LYS A 87 18.06 -5.42 -0.08
N ASN A 88 17.06 -5.07 -0.90
CA ASN A 88 16.32 -3.80 -0.86
C ASN A 88 14.80 -4.00 -0.65
N HIS A 89 14.40 -4.73 0.40
CA HIS A 89 12.98 -4.88 0.76
C HIS A 89 12.59 -3.93 1.92
N PRO A 90 11.31 -3.54 2.04
CA PRO A 90 10.83 -2.84 3.23
C PRO A 90 11.08 -3.69 4.48
N LYS A 91 11.39 -3.07 5.63
CA LYS A 91 11.58 -3.80 6.89
C LYS A 91 10.26 -3.87 7.68
N GLY A 92 10.15 -4.83 8.59
CA GLY A 92 8.97 -5.01 9.44
C GLY A 92 7.77 -5.68 8.75
N ARG A 93 6.56 -5.41 9.24
CA ARG A 93 5.30 -6.07 8.81
C ARG A 93 4.99 -6.00 7.30
N PRO A 94 5.27 -4.91 6.56
CA PRO A 94 5.03 -4.87 5.11
C PRO A 94 5.75 -5.99 4.35
N LYS A 95 6.94 -6.39 4.85
CA LYS A 95 7.73 -7.48 4.29
C LYS A 95 7.03 -8.82 4.42
N ASP A 96 6.51 -9.13 5.61
CA ASP A 96 5.90 -10.42 5.88
C ASP A 96 4.65 -10.63 5.01
N ILE A 97 3.90 -9.56 4.78
CA ILE A 97 2.74 -9.54 3.87
C ILE A 97 3.17 -9.78 2.43
N PHE A 98 4.23 -9.12 1.99
CA PHE A 98 4.76 -9.30 0.65
C PHE A 98 5.30 -10.73 0.44
N VAL A 99 6.00 -11.30 1.41
CA VAL A 99 6.44 -12.69 1.40
C VAL A 99 5.25 -13.65 1.34
N GLN A 100 4.21 -13.41 2.15
CA GLN A 100 3.00 -14.23 2.14
C GLN A 100 2.30 -14.18 0.77
N LEU A 101 2.20 -12.99 0.18
CA LEU A 101 1.67 -12.81 -1.17
C LEU A 101 2.44 -13.66 -2.19
N LEU A 102 3.76 -13.66 -2.13
CA LEU A 102 4.58 -14.46 -3.04
C LEU A 102 4.44 -15.95 -2.78
N ALA A 103 4.33 -16.38 -1.52
CA ALA A 103 4.07 -17.77 -1.19
C ALA A 103 2.73 -18.24 -1.77
N ASP A 104 1.69 -17.41 -1.70
CA ASP A 104 0.39 -17.71 -2.28
C ASP A 104 0.47 -17.81 -3.82
N VAL A 105 1.23 -16.91 -4.46
CA VAL A 105 1.49 -16.96 -5.91
C VAL A 105 2.23 -18.23 -6.32
N ILE A 106 3.23 -18.67 -5.54
CA ILE A 106 3.96 -19.92 -5.78
C ILE A 106 3.03 -21.13 -5.65
N ASN A 107 2.20 -21.15 -4.60
CA ASN A 107 1.23 -22.21 -4.39
C ASN A 107 0.20 -22.28 -5.51
N PHE A 108 -0.25 -21.12 -6.01
CA PHE A 108 -1.12 -21.03 -7.18
C PHE A 108 -0.45 -21.59 -8.44
N SER A 109 0.81 -21.22 -8.71
CA SER A 109 1.58 -21.76 -9.84
C SER A 109 1.73 -23.28 -9.76
N LYS A 110 2.00 -23.83 -8.56
CA LYS A 110 2.09 -25.27 -8.34
C LYS A 110 0.76 -25.97 -8.56
N PHE A 111 -0.33 -25.41 -8.06
CA PHE A 111 -1.68 -25.94 -8.22
C PHE A 111 -2.06 -26.04 -9.71
N HIS A 112 -1.73 -25.01 -10.50
CA HIS A 112 -1.98 -24.98 -11.93
C HIS A 112 -0.90 -25.66 -12.79
N LYS A 113 0.14 -26.25 -12.16
CA LYS A 113 1.28 -26.91 -12.83
C LYS A 113 1.94 -26.01 -13.88
N TYR A 114 2.14 -24.74 -13.54
CA TYR A 114 2.82 -23.80 -14.41
C TYR A 114 4.31 -24.12 -14.52
N ASP A 115 4.84 -23.89 -15.71
CA ASP A 115 6.26 -24.02 -16.00
C ASP A 115 7.08 -22.92 -15.29
N THR A 116 8.40 -23.08 -15.23
CA THR A 116 9.34 -22.11 -14.65
C THR A 116 9.15 -20.73 -15.29
N GLU A 117 9.03 -20.67 -16.62
CA GLU A 117 8.85 -19.42 -17.35
C GLU A 117 7.54 -18.70 -16.96
N LYS A 118 6.42 -19.45 -16.87
CA LYS A 118 5.12 -18.92 -16.44
C LYS A 118 5.16 -18.44 -14.99
N THR A 119 5.80 -19.21 -14.12
CA THR A 119 5.95 -18.88 -12.69
C THR A 119 6.78 -17.62 -12.49
N ALA A 120 7.92 -17.52 -13.18
CA ALA A 120 8.80 -16.36 -13.12
C ALA A 120 8.09 -15.07 -13.58
N THR A 121 7.34 -15.19 -14.69
CA THR A 121 6.49 -14.10 -15.21
C THR A 121 5.46 -13.67 -14.17
N LEU A 122 4.74 -14.62 -13.57
CA LEU A 122 3.69 -14.33 -12.61
C LEU A 122 4.24 -13.64 -11.36
N LEU A 123 5.34 -14.15 -10.81
CA LEU A 123 6.02 -13.53 -9.65
C LEU A 123 6.46 -12.10 -9.96
N SER A 124 7.04 -11.87 -11.14
CA SER A 124 7.45 -10.54 -11.57
C SER A 124 6.27 -9.58 -11.73
N GLN A 125 5.14 -10.03 -12.29
CA GLN A 125 3.92 -9.21 -12.40
C GLN A 125 3.40 -8.79 -11.02
N PHE A 126 3.32 -9.72 -10.06
CA PHE A 126 2.89 -9.41 -8.69
C PHE A 126 3.88 -8.47 -7.97
N PHE A 127 5.19 -8.66 -8.17
CA PHE A 127 6.20 -7.77 -7.63
C PHE A 127 6.08 -6.35 -8.19
N LEU A 128 5.97 -6.19 -9.51
CA LEU A 128 5.80 -4.88 -10.15
C LEU A 128 4.51 -4.20 -9.72
N THR A 129 3.43 -4.97 -9.58
CA THR A 129 2.14 -4.46 -9.13
C THR A 129 2.20 -4.00 -7.67
N HIS A 130 2.87 -4.75 -6.80
CA HIS A 130 3.10 -4.33 -5.44
C HIS A 130 4.00 -3.08 -5.37
N LYS A 131 5.02 -3.00 -6.22
CA LYS A 131 5.87 -1.80 -6.35
C LYS A 131 5.07 -0.58 -6.83
N TYR A 132 4.15 -0.76 -7.78
CA TYR A 132 3.25 0.29 -8.24
C TYR A 132 2.30 0.74 -7.14
N PHE A 133 1.74 -0.21 -6.37
CA PHE A 133 0.88 0.08 -5.23
C PHE A 133 1.58 0.92 -4.15
N ILE A 134 2.81 0.59 -3.77
CA ILE A 134 3.56 1.37 -2.77
C ILE A 134 4.07 2.71 -3.30
N SER A 135 4.04 2.94 -4.62
CA SER A 135 4.55 4.17 -5.25
C SER A 135 3.66 5.39 -5.08
N GLY A 136 2.45 5.24 -4.54
CA GLY A 136 1.57 6.37 -4.28
C GLY A 136 0.34 5.99 -3.49
N GLN A 137 -0.05 6.86 -2.55
CA GLN A 137 -1.26 6.70 -1.75
C GLN A 137 -2.54 6.80 -2.61
N GLU A 138 -2.46 7.56 -3.70
CA GLU A 138 -3.52 7.78 -4.71
C GLU A 138 -3.85 6.54 -5.57
N VAL A 139 -3.15 5.42 -5.38
CA VAL A 139 -3.41 4.19 -6.14
C VAL A 139 -4.67 3.53 -5.59
N GLY A 140 -5.78 3.74 -6.30
CA GLY A 140 -7.05 3.05 -6.07
C GLY A 140 -7.06 1.63 -6.63
N ALA A 141 -8.10 0.87 -6.29
CA ALA A 141 -8.30 -0.49 -6.79
C ALA A 141 -8.40 -0.54 -8.32
N GLU A 142 -9.07 0.44 -8.92
CA GLU A 142 -9.25 0.54 -10.37
C GLU A 142 -7.91 0.71 -11.11
N LYS A 143 -7.11 1.71 -10.70
CA LYS A 143 -5.77 1.96 -11.29
C LYS A 143 -4.87 0.73 -11.15
N LEU A 144 -4.92 0.06 -10.01
CA LEU A 144 -4.13 -1.13 -9.76
C LEU A 144 -4.58 -2.32 -10.62
N TYR A 145 -5.89 -2.48 -10.81
CA TYR A 145 -6.45 -3.50 -11.69
C TYR A 145 -6.07 -3.26 -13.15
N ILE A 146 -6.16 -2.01 -13.62
CA ILE A 146 -5.75 -1.62 -14.97
C ILE A 146 -4.26 -1.94 -15.17
N TYR A 147 -3.41 -1.55 -14.21
CA TYR A 147 -1.98 -1.84 -14.28
C TYR A 147 -1.68 -3.35 -14.37
N PHE A 148 -2.31 -4.16 -13.51
CA PHE A 148 -2.13 -5.61 -13.55
C PHE A 148 -2.69 -6.25 -14.83
N LYS A 149 -3.84 -5.75 -15.32
CA LYS A 149 -4.43 -6.18 -16.58
C LYS A 149 -3.49 -5.88 -17.75
N ASP A 150 -2.90 -4.70 -17.83
CA ASP A 150 -1.97 -4.33 -18.90
C ASP A 150 -0.71 -5.20 -18.85
N LEU A 151 -0.17 -5.47 -17.66
CA LEU A 151 0.90 -6.45 -17.46
C LEU A 151 0.51 -7.84 -17.95
N MET A 152 -0.74 -8.27 -17.74
CA MET A 152 -1.23 -9.55 -18.23
C MET A 152 -1.33 -9.57 -19.77
N MET A 153 -1.79 -8.47 -20.37
CA MET A 153 -1.89 -8.34 -21.83
C MET A 153 -0.51 -8.45 -22.49
N CYS A 154 0.53 -7.82 -21.93
CA CYS A 154 1.92 -7.96 -22.37
C CYS A 154 2.37 -9.42 -22.49
N HIS A 155 1.90 -10.30 -21.60
CA HIS A 155 2.32 -11.70 -21.51
C HIS A 155 1.31 -12.71 -22.10
N SER A 156 0.23 -12.22 -22.72
CA SER A 156 -0.81 -13.06 -23.32
C SER A 156 -0.93 -12.89 -24.83
N LEU A 157 -0.44 -11.77 -25.38
CA LEU A 157 -0.52 -11.47 -26.80
C LEU A 157 0.73 -11.93 -27.58
N PRO A 158 0.59 -12.48 -28.80
CA PRO A 158 1.70 -13.00 -29.60
C PRO A 158 2.36 -11.93 -30.50
N PHE A 159 2.54 -10.70 -30.02
CA PHE A 159 3.07 -9.58 -30.84
C PHE A 159 4.42 -9.05 -30.32
N PRO A 160 5.56 -9.67 -30.70
CA PRO A 160 6.87 -9.10 -30.38
C PRO A 160 7.07 -7.74 -31.09
N PRO A 161 7.91 -6.82 -30.56
CA PRO A 161 8.83 -6.98 -29.43
C PRO A 161 8.23 -6.67 -28.05
N SER A 162 7.07 -6.00 -27.99
CA SER A 162 6.46 -5.54 -26.73
C SER A 162 5.58 -6.58 -26.04
N TYR A 163 5.16 -7.63 -26.76
CA TYR A 163 4.29 -8.68 -26.25
C TYR A 163 4.88 -10.06 -26.53
N LYS A 164 4.65 -11.01 -25.61
CA LYS A 164 5.07 -12.40 -25.73
C LYS A 164 3.95 -13.28 -25.22
N LYS A 165 3.56 -14.31 -25.98
CA LYS A 165 2.51 -15.24 -25.58
C LYS A 165 3.08 -16.28 -24.60
N VAL A 166 3.08 -15.93 -23.31
CA VAL A 166 3.48 -16.80 -22.20
C VAL A 166 2.27 -17.53 -21.62
N PHE A 167 1.17 -16.79 -21.46
CA PHE A 167 -0.08 -17.32 -20.92
C PHE A 167 -1.09 -17.63 -22.00
N GLN A 168 -1.86 -18.69 -21.79
CA GLN A 168 -3.08 -18.95 -22.56
C GLN A 168 -4.24 -18.13 -22.00
N LEU A 169 -5.31 -17.96 -22.78
CA LEU A 169 -6.49 -17.19 -22.35
C LEU A 169 -7.10 -17.75 -21.04
N LYS A 170 -7.11 -19.08 -20.88
CA LYS A 170 -7.58 -19.74 -19.65
C LYS A 170 -6.71 -19.38 -18.45
N ASP A 171 -5.38 -19.41 -18.62
CA ASP A 171 -4.42 -19.05 -17.58
C ASP A 171 -4.61 -17.58 -17.16
N ALA A 172 -4.71 -16.68 -18.14
CA ALA A 172 -4.90 -15.26 -17.90
C ALA A 172 -6.19 -14.97 -17.11
N LYS A 173 -7.30 -15.64 -17.44
CA LYS A 173 -8.55 -15.54 -16.68
C LYS A 173 -8.38 -15.99 -15.23
N ASN A 174 -7.77 -17.16 -15.01
CA ASN A 174 -7.55 -17.70 -13.67
C ASN A 174 -6.64 -16.78 -12.84
N ILE A 175 -5.59 -16.24 -13.45
CA ILE A 175 -4.66 -15.32 -12.78
C ILE A 175 -5.37 -14.01 -12.40
N LEU A 176 -6.18 -13.43 -13.28
CA LEU A 176 -6.94 -12.22 -12.96
C LEU A 176 -7.91 -12.46 -11.81
N GLU A 177 -8.63 -13.58 -11.82
CA GLU A 177 -9.55 -13.94 -10.73
C GLU A 177 -8.80 -14.13 -9.41
N PHE A 178 -7.65 -14.80 -9.45
CA PHE A 178 -6.77 -14.97 -8.31
C PHE A 178 -6.30 -13.62 -7.77
N PHE A 179 -5.81 -12.73 -8.63
CA PHE A 179 -5.37 -11.38 -8.27
C PHE A 179 -6.48 -10.58 -7.57
N CYS A 180 -7.70 -10.61 -8.11
CA CYS A 180 -8.85 -9.96 -7.49
C CYS A 180 -9.13 -10.50 -6.08
N LYS A 181 -9.07 -11.83 -5.90
CA LYS A 181 -9.37 -12.50 -4.62
C LYS A 181 -8.32 -12.27 -3.53
N ILE A 182 -7.03 -12.29 -3.89
CA ILE A 182 -5.95 -12.20 -2.90
C ILE A 182 -5.45 -10.77 -2.69
N TYR A 183 -5.49 -9.93 -3.72
CA TYR A 183 -4.90 -8.60 -3.68
C TYR A 183 -5.97 -7.52 -3.55
N LEU A 184 -6.87 -7.40 -4.54
CA LEU A 184 -7.86 -6.31 -4.56
C LEU A 184 -8.85 -6.38 -3.40
N ARG A 185 -9.33 -7.59 -3.07
CA ARG A 185 -10.23 -7.80 -1.92
C ARG A 185 -9.58 -7.36 -0.59
N ASN A 186 -8.27 -7.51 -0.47
CA ASN A 186 -7.51 -7.19 0.73
C ASN A 186 -6.86 -5.80 0.66
N LEU A 187 -7.15 -5.00 -0.36
CA LEU A 187 -6.49 -3.72 -0.62
C LEU A 187 -6.56 -2.74 0.57
N PRO A 188 -7.68 -2.58 1.31
CA PRO A 188 -7.71 -1.71 2.47
C PRO A 188 -6.73 -2.13 3.56
N LEU A 189 -6.61 -3.43 3.81
CA LEU A 189 -5.67 -3.98 4.79
C LEU A 189 -4.22 -3.84 4.32
N LEU A 190 -3.96 -4.07 3.03
CA LEU A 190 -2.65 -3.86 2.43
C LEU A 190 -2.24 -2.38 2.52
N LYS A 191 -3.17 -1.44 2.29
CA LYS A 191 -2.90 -0.01 2.51
C LYS A 191 -2.55 0.22 3.97
N TYR A 192 -3.28 -0.38 4.90
CA TYR A 192 -3.06 -0.17 6.33
C TYR A 192 -1.70 -0.60 6.81
N LEU A 193 -1.25 -1.75 6.32
CA LEU A 193 -0.03 -2.35 6.80
C LEU A 193 1.21 -1.91 6.01
N CYS A 194 1.07 -1.61 4.71
CA CYS A 194 2.20 -1.26 3.84
C CYS A 194 2.40 0.25 3.64
N LEU A 195 1.38 1.08 3.88
CA LEU A 195 1.45 2.54 3.74
C LEU A 195 1.15 3.20 5.10
N PRO A 196 2.18 3.47 5.94
CA PRO A 196 1.97 4.00 7.29
C PRO A 196 1.41 5.44 7.32
N ASN A 197 1.46 6.15 6.20
CA ASN A 197 0.94 7.51 6.07
C ASN A 197 -0.38 7.47 5.29
N PHE A 198 -1.52 7.47 5.97
CA PHE A 198 -2.79 7.80 5.33
C PHE A 198 -2.99 9.31 5.44
N ALA A 199 -2.71 10.04 4.37
CA ALA A 199 -3.19 11.41 4.27
C ALA A 199 -4.71 11.37 4.01
N LEU A 200 -5.51 11.78 4.99
CA LEU A 200 -6.92 12.06 4.77
C LEU A 200 -7.02 13.41 4.05
N TYR A 201 -7.29 13.40 2.75
CA TYR A 201 -7.54 14.63 2.00
C TYR A 201 -8.96 15.12 2.28
N LEU A 202 -9.07 16.13 3.15
CA LEU A 202 -10.31 16.87 3.38
C LEU A 202 -10.34 18.07 2.43
N ASN A 203 -11.21 18.00 1.42
CA ASN A 203 -11.59 19.20 0.65
C ASN A 203 -12.52 20.04 1.55
N TYR A 204 -11.92 20.84 2.42
CA TYR A 204 -12.64 21.75 3.29
C TYR A 204 -12.50 23.18 2.76
N GLU A 205 -13.61 23.76 2.31
CA GLU A 205 -13.68 25.18 1.98
C GLU A 205 -13.70 25.97 3.29
N ILE A 206 -12.63 26.73 3.54
CA ILE A 206 -12.56 27.61 4.71
C ILE A 206 -13.65 28.67 4.55
N PRO A 207 -14.65 28.75 5.45
CA PRO A 207 -15.65 29.79 5.36
C PRO A 207 -14.97 31.16 5.45
N PRO A 208 -15.41 32.16 4.66
CA PRO A 208 -14.81 33.49 4.68
C PRO A 208 -14.80 34.02 6.11
N ALA A 209 -13.66 34.57 6.53
CA ALA A 209 -13.49 35.09 7.88
C ALA A 209 -14.63 36.06 8.21
N PRO A 210 -15.26 35.95 9.40
CA PRO A 210 -16.31 36.86 9.79
C PRO A 210 -15.75 38.28 9.75
N VAL A 211 -16.42 39.18 9.03
CA VAL A 211 -16.05 40.60 8.98
C VAL A 211 -16.21 41.17 10.39
N LEU A 212 -15.11 41.26 11.13
CA LEU A 212 -15.09 41.92 12.42
C LEU A 212 -15.31 43.42 12.17
N PRO A 213 -16.26 44.07 12.86
CA PRO A 213 -16.44 45.51 12.74
C PRO A 213 -15.13 46.20 13.08
N SER A 214 -14.66 47.05 12.17
CA SER A 214 -13.41 47.77 12.37
C SER A 214 -13.49 48.57 13.68
N LEU A 215 -12.38 48.67 14.42
CA LEU A 215 -12.29 49.51 15.62
C LEU A 215 -12.71 50.97 15.37
N LYS A 216 -12.64 51.43 14.10
CA LYS A 216 -13.14 52.75 13.66
C LYS A 216 -14.67 52.87 13.73
N GLU A 217 -15.42 51.82 13.39
CA GLU A 217 -16.89 51.82 13.49
C GLU A 217 -17.39 51.74 14.94
N LYS A 218 -16.67 51.02 15.81
CA LYS A 218 -16.97 51.01 17.26
C LYS A 218 -16.79 52.39 17.89
N LYS A 219 -15.75 53.15 17.51
CA LYS A 219 -15.56 54.55 17.94
C LYS A 219 -16.62 55.48 17.36
N ALA A 220 -17.02 55.33 16.10
CA ALA A 220 -18.07 56.15 15.49
C ALA A 220 -19.46 55.94 16.14
N ARG A 221 -19.81 54.69 16.51
CA ARG A 221 -21.03 54.40 17.28
C ARG A 221 -20.98 54.91 18.72
N ALA A 222 -19.81 54.95 19.36
CA ALA A 222 -19.65 55.54 20.69
C ALA A 222 -19.79 57.07 20.67
N ILE A 223 -19.22 57.74 19.66
CA ILE A 223 -19.33 59.21 19.48
C ILE A 223 -20.77 59.62 19.17
N ARG A 224 -21.50 58.86 18.36
CA ARG A 224 -22.93 59.13 18.06
C ARG A 224 -23.87 58.98 19.25
N LYS A 225 -23.51 58.19 20.28
CA LYS A 225 -24.32 58.03 21.50
C LYS A 225 -24.03 59.07 22.58
N GLY A 226 -22.96 59.86 22.47
CA GLY A 226 -22.57 60.88 23.46
C GLY A 226 -23.16 62.29 23.24
N GLY A 227 -23.83 62.54 22.12
CA GLY A 227 -24.25 63.88 21.69
C GLY A 227 -25.69 64.30 21.99
N LYS A 228 -26.33 63.78 23.05
CA LYS A 228 -27.67 64.20 23.46
C LYS A 228 -27.72 64.52 24.97
N LYS A 229 -27.11 65.64 25.36
CA LYS A 229 -27.52 66.37 26.57
C LYS A 229 -27.91 67.79 26.16
N THR A 230 -29.22 67.96 26.13
CA THR A 230 -30.04 69.16 25.96
C THR A 230 -29.53 70.32 26.82
N LYS A 231 -29.33 71.50 26.19
CA LYS A 231 -29.39 72.79 26.87
C LYS A 231 -30.85 73.10 27.20
N LYS A 232 -31.15 73.29 28.48
CA LYS A 232 -32.26 74.07 29.00
C LYS A 232 -31.73 74.91 30.14
#